data_AF-A0A1C6JYY0-F1
#
_entry.id   AF-A0A1C6JYY0-F1
#
_cell.length_a   1.000
_cell.length_b   1.000
_cell.length_c   1.000
_cell.angle_alpha   90.00
_cell.angle_beta   90.00
_cell.angle_gamma   90.00
#
_symmetry.space_group_name_H-M   'P 1'
#
loop_
_entity.id
_entity.type
_entity.pdbx_description
1 polymer ?
#
loop_
_entity_poly.entity_id
_entity_poly.type
_entity_poly.pdbx_seq_one_letter_code
_entity_poly.pdbx_strand_id
1 'polypeptide(L)' 'MKVRVIRRYNDLELGRILEEDTEIEVTKQRAEKLLRLGFVQEIKQNKVKSEPLD' A
#
# COMPACT_ATOMS: atom_id res chain seq x y z
N MET A 1 -7.43 -3.64 0.08
CA MET A 1 -6.83 -2.34 -0.32
C MET A 1 -5.37 -2.58 -0.58
N LYS A 2 -4.87 -2.11 -1.72
CA LYS A 2 -3.46 -2.19 -2.06
C LYS A 2 -2.70 -1.00 -1.51
N VAL A 3 -1.62 -1.29 -0.80
CA VAL A 3 -0.71 -0.29 -0.25
C VAL A 3 0.72 -0.65 -0.64
N ARG A 4 1.56 0.38 -0.82
CA ARG A 4 2.99 0.24 -1.08
C ARG A 4 3.74 0.52 0.21
N VAL A 5 4.60 -0.39 0.63
CA VAL A 5 5.49 -0.18 1.76
C VAL A 5 6.49 0.90 1.41
N ILE A 6 6.62 1.93 2.25
CA ILE A 6 7.54 3.05 2.02
C ILE A 6 8.75 3.05 2.96
N ARG A 7 8.78 2.09 3.89
CA ARG A 7 9.95 1.84 4.75
C ARG A 7 9.90 0.40 5.21
N ARG A 8 11.06 -0.26 5.28
CA ARG A 8 11.16 -1.64 5.77
C ARG A 8 10.58 -1.76 7.19
N TYR A 9 9.74 -2.77 7.42
CA TYR A 9 9.23 -3.07 8.76
C TYR A 9 8.97 -4.56 8.96
N ASN A 10 8.99 -5.00 10.22
CA ASN A 10 8.60 -6.35 10.58
C ASN A 10 7.08 -6.41 10.74
N ASP A 11 6.41 -7.11 9.84
CA ASP A 11 4.97 -7.26 9.88
C ASP A 11 4.62 -8.48 10.73
N LEU A 12 4.25 -8.23 11.98
CA LEU A 12 3.92 -9.28 12.95
C LEU A 12 2.70 -10.10 12.56
N GLU A 13 1.78 -9.53 11.77
CA GLU A 13 0.58 -10.26 11.32
C GLU A 13 0.89 -11.18 10.14
N LEU A 14 1.80 -10.79 9.25
CA LEU A 14 2.26 -11.64 8.14
C LEU A 14 3.44 -12.53 8.53
N GLY A 15 3.96 -12.38 9.76
CA GLY A 15 5.12 -13.12 10.26
C GLY A 15 6.37 -12.95 9.40
N ARG A 16 6.50 -11.80 8.71
CA ARG A 16 7.60 -11.56 7.77
C ARG A 16 8.01 -10.11 7.73
N ILE A 17 9.25 -9.89 7.33
CA ILE A 17 9.76 -8.56 7.03
C ILE A 17 9.21 -8.15 5.66
N LEU A 18 8.64 -6.95 5.60
CA LEU A 18 8.27 -6.33 4.34
C LEU A 18 9.30 -5.26 4.01
N GLU A 19 9.83 -5.34 2.79
CA GLU A 19 10.83 -4.41 2.30
C GLU A 19 10.16 -3.16 1.73
N GLU A 20 10.93 -2.08 1.62
CA GLU A 20 10.50 -0.89 0.89
C GLU A 20 10.08 -1.26 -0.54
N ASP A 21 9.09 -0.55 -1.07
CA ASP A 21 8.47 -0.77 -2.37
C ASP A 21 7.70 -2.08 -2.54
N THR A 22 7.60 -2.90 -1.49
CA THR A 22 6.73 -4.06 -1.51
C THR A 22 5.27 -3.62 -1.60
N GLU A 23 4.54 -4.11 -2.59
CA GLU A 23 3.09 -3.95 -2.66
C GLU A 23 2.40 -5.07 -1.91
N ILE A 24 1.53 -4.72 -0.97
CA ILE A 24 0.73 -5.68 -0.22
C ILE A 24 -0.75 -5.33 -0.33
N GLU A 25 -1.59 -6.37 -0.33
CA GLU A 25 -3.02 -6.22 -0.20
C GLU A 25 -3.45 -6.52 1.23
N VAL A 26 -4.10 -5.55 1.86
CA VAL A 26 -4.53 -5.62 3.27
C VAL A 26 -5.97 -5.13 3.41
N THR A 27 -6.60 -5.41 4.55
CA THR A 27 -7.93 -4.89 4.87
C THR A 27 -7.91 -3.37 5.04
N LYS A 28 -9.07 -2.71 4.90
CA LYS A 28 -9.17 -1.24 5.04
C LYS A 28 -8.69 -0.74 6.41
N GLN A 29 -9.14 -1.38 7.48
CA GLN A 29 -8.74 -1.03 8.85
C GLN A 29 -7.22 -1.12 9.04
N ARG A 30 -6.59 -2.13 8.44
CA ARG A 30 -5.14 -2.30 8.50
C ARG A 30 -4.39 -1.30 7.65
N ALA A 31 -4.87 -1.03 6.43
CA ALA A 31 -4.32 0.02 5.57
C ALA A 31 -4.32 1.36 6.32
N GLU A 32 -5.43 1.75 6.94
CA GLU A 32 -5.52 2.98 7.72
C GLU A 32 -4.54 3.03 8.90
N LYS A 33 -4.37 1.92 9.62
CA LYS A 33 -3.38 1.81 10.70
C LYS A 33 -1.95 1.99 10.17
N LEU A 34 -1.59 1.29 9.10
CA LEU A 34 -0.26 1.36 8.50
C LEU A 34 0.04 2.73 7.89
N LEU A 35 -0.97 3.37 7.29
CA LEU A 35 -0.91 4.74 6.77
C LEU A 35 -0.65 5.76 7.90
N ARG A 36 -1.41 5.66 9.00
CA ARG A 36 -1.23 6.54 10.18
C ARG A 36 0.15 6.39 10.82
N LEU A 37 0.69 5.18 10.80
CA LEU A 37 2.02 4.88 11.33
C LEU A 37 3.16 5.24 10.37
N GLY A 38 2.84 5.65 9.13
CA GLY A 38 3.83 6.02 8.11
C GLY A 38 4.66 4.84 7.59
N PHE A 39 4.12 3.62 7.63
CA PHE A 39 4.79 2.43 7.08
C PHE A 39 4.50 2.21 5.60
N VAL A 40 3.32 2.64 5.15
CA VAL A 40 2.82 2.39 3.79
C VAL A 40 2.21 3.66 3.19
N GLN A 41 2.05 3.67 1.87
CA GLN A 41 1.24 4.63 1.12
C GLN A 41 0.13 3.91 0.36
N GLU A 42 -0.99 4.60 0.17
CA GLU A 42 -2.09 4.09 -0.62
C GLU A 42 -1.70 4.11 -2.10
N ILE A 43 -1.85 2.97 -2.77
CA ILE A 43 -1.70 2.92 -4.22
C ILE A 43 -3.02 3.42 -4.79
N LYS A 44 -3.10 4.74 -5.02
CA LYS A 44 -4.15 5.29 -5.86
C LYS A 44 -3.94 4.73 -7.25
N GLN A 45 -4.71 3.71 -7.60
CA GLN A 45 -4.94 3.40 -9.01
C GLN A 45 -5.59 4.65 -9.59
N ASN A 46 -4.76 5.52 -10.15
CA ASN A 46 -5.21 6.57 -11.00
C ASN A 46 -5.92 5.82 -12.14
N LYS A 47 -7.26 5.74 -12.08
CA LYS A 47 -8.07 5.58 -13.28
C LYS A 47 -7.76 6.81 -14.11
N VAL A 48 -6.62 6.80 -14.79
CA VAL A 48 -6.42 7.64 -15.95
C VAL A 48 -7.47 7.09 -16.90
N LYS A 49 -8.63 7.74 -16.94
CA LYS A 49 -9.45 7.80 -18.13
C LYS A 49 -8.49 8.28 -19.21
N SER A 50 -7.85 7.35 -19.89
CA SER A 50 -7.39 7.59 -21.25
C SER A 50 -8.66 7.80 -22.05
N GLU A 51 -9.15 9.04 -22.05
CA GLU A 51 -10.05 9.52 -23.09
C GLU A 51 -9.37 9.21 -24.43
N PRO A 52 -10.06 8.57 -25.39
CA PRO A 52 -9.53 8.46 -26.73
C PRO A 52 -9.41 9.89 -27.27
N LEU A 53 -8.19 10.30 -27.65
CA LEU A 53 -8.04 11.45 -28.52
C LEU A 53 -8.65 11.07 -29.87
N ASP A 54 -9.59 11.91 -30.33
CA ASP A 54 -10.29 11.89 -31.62
C ASP A 54 -9.44 11.43 -32.83
#